data_AF-Q8C1X0-F1
#
_entry.id   AF-Q8C1X0-F1
#
_cell.length_a   1.000
_cell.length_b   1.000
_cell.length_c   1.000
_cell.angle_alpha   90.00
_cell.angle_beta   90.00
_cell.angle_gamma   90.00
#
_symmetry.space_group_name_H-M   'P 1'
#
loop_
_entity.id
_entity.type
_entity.pdbx_description
1 polymer ?
#
loop_
_entity_poly.entity_id
_entity_poly.type
_entity_poly.pdbx_seq_one_letter_code
_entity_poly.pdbx_strand_id
1 'polypeptide(L)'
;MSAGDPRVGSGSLDSFMFSIPLVALNVGVRRRLSLFLNPRTPVAADWTLLAEEMGFEYLEIRELETRPDPTRSLLDAWQGRSGASVGRLLELLALLDREDILKELKSRIEEDCQKYLGKQQNQESEKPLQVARVESSVPQTKELGGITTLDDPLGKGPVLCP
;
A
#
# COMPACT_ATOMS: atom_id res chain seq x y z
N MET A 1 -14.24 0.09 -48.61
CA MET A 1 -14.54 1.20 -47.69
C MET A 1 -14.06 0.78 -46.31
N SER A 2 -12.85 1.16 -45.92
CA SER A 2 -12.35 0.91 -44.56
C SER A 2 -12.83 2.02 -43.65
N ALA A 3 -13.76 1.70 -42.74
CA ALA A 3 -13.98 2.52 -41.56
C ALA A 3 -12.91 2.12 -40.54
N GLY A 4 -11.95 3.01 -40.32
CA GLY A 4 -10.94 2.84 -39.28
C GLY A 4 -11.58 2.94 -37.90
N ASP A 5 -11.32 1.94 -37.06
CA ASP A 5 -11.54 1.99 -35.61
C ASP A 5 -10.57 3.00 -34.96
N PRO A 6 -11.05 4.07 -34.31
CA PRO A 6 -10.22 4.92 -33.49
C PRO A 6 -10.42 4.52 -32.02
N ARG A 7 -9.95 3.34 -31.62
CA ARG A 7 -9.94 2.96 -30.18
C ARG A 7 -8.60 2.39 -29.70
N VAL A 8 -7.55 2.48 -30.50
CA VAL A 8 -6.18 2.16 -30.07
C VAL A 8 -5.57 3.40 -29.42
N GLY A 9 -5.98 3.67 -28.18
CA GLY A 9 -5.46 4.80 -27.39
C GLY A 9 -5.67 4.64 -25.88
N SER A 10 -6.70 3.91 -25.44
CA SER A 10 -6.94 3.66 -24.00
C SER A 10 -6.22 2.41 -23.45
N GLY A 11 -5.94 1.40 -24.25
CA GLY A 11 -5.47 0.10 -23.73
C GLY A 11 -4.10 0.10 -23.03
N SER A 12 -3.26 1.11 -23.24
CA SER A 12 -1.94 1.22 -22.59
C SER A 12 -2.06 1.71 -21.14
N LEU A 13 -3.00 2.63 -20.88
CA LEU A 13 -3.26 3.13 -19.52
C LEU A 13 -3.89 2.04 -18.65
N ASP A 14 -4.80 1.28 -19.24
CA ASP A 14 -5.52 0.20 -18.56
C ASP A 14 -4.55 -0.88 -18.07
N SER A 15 -3.54 -1.25 -18.87
CA SER A 15 -2.57 -2.31 -18.52
C SER A 15 -1.72 -2.01 -17.29
N PHE A 16 -1.22 -0.79 -17.10
CA PHE A 16 -0.37 -0.51 -15.93
C PHE A 16 -1.18 -0.36 -14.63
N MET A 17 -2.46 0.00 -14.72
CA MET A 17 -3.32 0.15 -13.54
C MET A 17 -3.47 -1.17 -12.77
N PHE A 18 -3.33 -2.31 -13.44
CA PHE A 18 -3.32 -3.64 -12.80
C PHE A 18 -2.10 -3.89 -11.93
N SER A 19 -0.99 -3.21 -12.19
CA SER A 19 0.23 -3.33 -11.39
C SER A 19 0.27 -2.35 -10.22
N ILE A 20 -0.63 -1.37 -10.18
CA ILE A 20 -0.66 -0.34 -9.14
C ILE A 20 -1.52 -0.82 -7.95
N PRO A 21 -0.97 -0.86 -6.74
CA PRO A 21 -1.72 -1.23 -5.54
C PRO A 21 -2.70 -0.12 -5.13
N LEU A 22 -3.77 -0.49 -4.43
CA LEU A 22 -4.81 0.46 -3.97
C LEU A 22 -4.28 1.56 -3.05
N VAL A 23 -3.12 1.37 -2.39
CA VAL A 23 -2.47 2.42 -1.58
C VAL A 23 -2.14 3.67 -2.39
N ALA A 24 -2.04 3.58 -3.72
CA ALA A 24 -1.88 4.72 -4.61
C ALA A 24 -3.09 5.67 -4.58
N LEU A 25 -4.30 5.16 -4.30
CA LEU A 25 -5.53 5.95 -4.29
C LEU A 25 -5.58 6.85 -3.05
N ASN A 26 -5.73 8.16 -3.27
CA ASN A 26 -5.81 9.13 -2.20
C ASN A 26 -7.12 8.99 -1.40
N VAL A 27 -7.09 9.49 -0.16
CA VAL A 27 -8.25 9.62 0.73
C VAL A 27 -9.41 10.34 0.05
N GLY A 28 -9.14 11.32 -0.83
CA GLY A 28 -10.17 12.02 -1.59
C GLY A 28 -10.98 11.10 -2.50
N VAL A 29 -10.32 10.25 -3.29
CA VAL A 29 -10.97 9.27 -4.16
C VAL A 29 -11.70 8.22 -3.32
N ARG A 30 -11.08 7.72 -2.25
CA ARG A 30 -11.70 6.74 -1.33
C ARG A 30 -12.97 7.27 -0.68
N ARG A 31 -12.97 8.52 -0.23
CA ARG A 31 -14.17 9.17 0.33
C ARG A 31 -15.26 9.30 -0.72
N ARG A 32 -14.91 9.66 -1.95
CA ARG A 32 -15.90 9.82 -3.02
C ARG A 32 -16.50 8.48 -3.43
N LEU A 33 -15.70 7.42 -3.56
CA LEU A 33 -16.19 6.04 -3.73
C LEU A 33 -17.18 5.65 -2.64
N SER A 34 -16.85 5.97 -1.39
CA SER A 34 -17.71 5.68 -0.24
C SER A 34 -19.06 6.39 -0.34
N LEU A 35 -19.10 7.64 -0.82
CA LEU A 35 -20.36 8.37 -1.05
C LEU A 35 -21.24 7.73 -2.14
N PHE A 36 -20.64 7.09 -3.14
CA PHE A 36 -21.37 6.45 -4.24
C PHE A 36 -21.86 5.04 -3.92
N LEU A 37 -21.11 4.30 -3.11
CA LEU A 37 -21.33 2.87 -2.88
C LEU A 37 -21.96 2.56 -1.51
N ASN A 38 -21.81 3.42 -0.50
CA ASN A 38 -22.41 3.22 0.82
C ASN A 38 -23.95 3.32 0.83
N PRO A 39 -24.60 4.22 0.05
CA PRO A 39 -26.05 4.27 0.01
C PRO A 39 -26.64 2.96 -0.52
N ARG A 40 -27.52 2.33 0.26
CA ARG A 40 -28.23 1.12 -0.16
C ARG A 40 -29.29 1.47 -1.17
N THR A 41 -29.08 1.10 -2.43
CA THR A 41 -30.05 1.35 -3.49
C THR A 41 -30.57 0.04 -4.06
N PRO A 42 -31.89 -0.11 -4.27
CA PRO A 42 -32.44 -1.36 -4.80
C PRO A 42 -32.16 -1.56 -6.30
N VAL A 43 -31.68 -0.51 -7.00
CA VAL A 43 -31.54 -0.49 -8.47
C VAL A 43 -30.07 -0.50 -8.91
N ALA A 44 -29.15 0.03 -8.10
CA ALA A 44 -27.73 0.08 -8.46
C ALA A 44 -26.92 -0.83 -7.54
N ALA A 45 -25.78 -1.31 -8.04
CA ALA A 45 -24.91 -2.16 -7.26
C ALA A 45 -24.31 -1.39 -6.07
N ASP A 46 -24.54 -1.92 -4.86
CA ASP A 46 -24.00 -1.39 -3.61
C ASP A 46 -22.58 -1.91 -3.32
N TRP A 47 -21.94 -1.35 -2.29
CA TRP A 47 -20.64 -1.83 -1.79
C TRP A 47 -20.61 -3.33 -1.42
N THR A 48 -21.74 -3.97 -1.11
CA THR A 48 -21.78 -5.40 -0.79
C THR A 48 -21.64 -6.29 -2.01
N LEU A 49 -22.28 -5.94 -3.12
CA LEU A 49 -22.10 -6.69 -4.37
C LEU A 49 -20.65 -6.56 -4.84
N LEU A 50 -20.08 -5.36 -4.68
CA LEU A 50 -18.66 -5.16 -4.91
C LEU A 50 -17.77 -6.01 -3.98
N ALA A 51 -18.15 -6.18 -2.71
CA ALA A 51 -17.43 -7.04 -1.78
C ALA A 51 -17.53 -8.53 -2.16
N GLU A 52 -18.70 -8.99 -2.61
CA GLU A 52 -18.90 -10.35 -3.10
C GLU A 52 -18.03 -10.64 -4.32
N GLU A 53 -17.97 -9.72 -5.29
CA GLU A 53 -17.09 -9.84 -6.47
C GLU A 53 -15.59 -9.78 -6.13
N MET A 54 -15.23 -9.12 -5.03
CA MET A 54 -13.87 -9.16 -4.47
C MET A 54 -13.57 -10.47 -3.73
N GLY A 55 -14.55 -11.37 -3.58
CA GLY A 55 -14.41 -12.66 -2.90
C GLY A 55 -14.49 -12.56 -1.38
N PHE A 56 -15.18 -11.55 -0.83
CA PHE A 56 -15.46 -11.51 0.61
C PHE A 56 -16.62 -12.46 0.94
N GLU A 57 -16.49 -13.18 2.05
CA GLU A 57 -17.54 -14.05 2.53
C GLU A 57 -18.65 -13.26 3.22
N TYR A 58 -19.84 -13.85 3.30
CA TYR A 58 -21.01 -13.23 3.92
C TYR A 58 -20.73 -12.67 5.33
N LEU A 59 -20.05 -13.44 6.20
CA LEU A 59 -19.75 -12.99 7.56
C LEU A 59 -18.78 -11.80 7.59
N GLU A 60 -17.84 -11.73 6.65
CA GLU A 60 -16.92 -10.59 6.53
C GLU A 60 -17.68 -9.34 6.08
N ILE A 61 -18.61 -9.49 5.14
CA ILE A 61 -19.48 -8.40 4.69
C ILE A 61 -20.36 -7.92 5.83
N ARG A 62 -20.92 -8.82 6.65
CA ARG A 62 -21.73 -8.47 7.82
C ARG A 62 -20.94 -7.74 8.89
N GLU A 63 -19.69 -8.13 9.12
CA GLU A 63 -18.80 -7.41 10.02
C GLU A 63 -18.50 -6.00 9.50
N LEU A 64 -18.21 -5.86 8.20
CA LEU A 64 -17.96 -4.56 7.57
C LEU A 64 -19.18 -3.63 7.62
N GLU A 65 -20.40 -4.18 7.56
CA GLU A 65 -21.66 -3.43 7.64
C GLU A 65 -21.84 -2.72 8.99
N THR A 66 -21.21 -3.21 10.06
CA THR A 66 -21.25 -2.55 11.38
C THR A 66 -20.40 -1.27 11.44
N ARG A 67 -19.53 -1.06 10.45
CA ARG A 67 -18.58 0.06 10.44
C ARG A 67 -19.24 1.33 9.90
N PRO A 68 -18.79 2.52 10.35
CA PRO A 68 -19.37 3.79 9.90
C PRO A 68 -19.15 4.06 8.42
N ASP A 69 -18.07 3.52 7.84
CA ASP A 69 -17.76 3.61 6.41
C ASP A 69 -17.36 2.23 5.90
N PRO A 70 -18.34 1.43 5.43
CA PRO A 70 -18.11 0.05 5.02
C PRO A 70 -17.26 -0.01 3.73
N THR A 71 -17.49 0.87 2.75
CA THR A 71 -16.69 0.91 1.51
C THR A 71 -15.22 1.20 1.79
N ARG A 72 -14.92 2.20 2.64
CA ARG A 72 -13.52 2.48 2.99
C ARG A 72 -12.87 1.29 3.70
N SER A 73 -13.59 0.68 4.64
CA SER A 73 -13.09 -0.48 5.40
C SER A 73 -12.87 -1.69 4.50
N LEU A 74 -13.74 -1.89 3.51
CA LEU A 74 -13.62 -2.92 2.47
C LEU A 74 -12.35 -2.71 1.64
N LEU A 75 -12.10 -1.49 1.14
CA LEU A 75 -10.89 -1.18 0.37
C LEU A 75 -9.61 -1.33 1.20
N ASP A 76 -9.67 -1.08 2.51
CA ASP A 76 -8.54 -1.28 3.41
C ASP A 76 -8.30 -2.76 3.72
N ALA A 77 -9.36 -3.56 3.88
CA ALA A 77 -9.26 -5.01 4.02
C ALA A 77 -8.77 -5.69 2.73
N TRP A 78 -9.23 -5.21 1.57
CA TRP A 78 -8.89 -5.79 0.28
C TRP A 78 -7.41 -5.59 -0.07
N GLN A 79 -6.78 -4.50 0.36
CA GLN A 79 -5.33 -4.26 0.17
C GLN A 79 -4.43 -5.40 0.64
N GLY A 80 -4.83 -6.17 1.65
CA GLY A 80 -4.06 -7.30 2.16
C GLY A 80 -4.22 -8.60 1.34
N ARG A 81 -5.13 -8.64 0.35
CA ARG A 81 -5.44 -9.83 -0.44
C ARG A 81 -4.67 -9.86 -1.76
N SER A 82 -4.33 -11.07 -2.20
CA SER A 82 -3.74 -11.28 -3.54
C SER A 82 -4.76 -10.91 -4.61
N GLY A 83 -4.43 -9.93 -5.46
CA GLY A 83 -5.32 -9.44 -6.53
C GLY A 83 -5.86 -8.02 -6.32
N ALA A 84 -5.48 -7.36 -5.22
CA ALA A 84 -5.83 -5.97 -4.96
C ALA A 84 -5.02 -4.99 -5.82
N SER A 85 -5.63 -4.52 -6.90
CA SER A 85 -5.07 -3.48 -7.75
C SER A 85 -6.11 -2.44 -8.15
N VAL A 86 -5.63 -1.27 -8.57
CA VAL A 86 -6.50 -0.19 -9.05
C VAL A 86 -7.21 -0.62 -10.34
N GLY A 87 -6.50 -1.28 -11.26
CA GLY A 87 -7.10 -1.82 -12.49
C GLY A 87 -8.20 -2.82 -12.19
N ARG A 88 -7.97 -3.74 -11.23
CA ARG A 88 -8.99 -4.71 -10.84
C ARG A 88 -10.22 -4.04 -10.23
N LEU A 89 -10.04 -2.99 -9.42
CA LEU A 89 -11.17 -2.22 -8.88
C LEU A 89 -12.03 -1.62 -10.01
N LEU A 90 -11.39 -1.03 -11.02
CA LEU A 90 -12.08 -0.41 -12.15
C LEU A 90 -12.83 -1.44 -13.00
N GLU A 91 -12.26 -2.63 -13.20
CA GLU A 91 -12.96 -3.75 -13.86
C GLU A 91 -14.22 -4.16 -13.10
N LEU A 92 -14.11 -4.33 -11.77
CA LEU A 92 -15.26 -4.73 -10.95
C LEU A 92 -16.35 -3.65 -10.97
N LEU A 93 -15.97 -2.36 -10.94
CA LEU A 93 -16.94 -1.27 -11.06
C LEU A 93 -17.62 -1.22 -12.44
N ALA A 94 -16.90 -1.57 -13.50
CA ALA A 94 -17.47 -1.71 -14.84
C ALA A 94 -18.41 -2.92 -14.93
N LEU A 95 -18.05 -4.05 -14.31
CA LEU A 95 -18.89 -5.25 -14.24
C LEU A 95 -20.22 -5.00 -13.52
N LEU A 96 -20.20 -4.12 -12.51
CA LEU A 96 -21.37 -3.74 -11.72
C LEU A 96 -22.20 -2.61 -12.35
N ASP A 97 -21.96 -2.26 -13.61
CA ASP A 97 -22.62 -1.17 -14.35
C ASP A 97 -22.56 0.20 -13.65
N ARG A 98 -21.56 0.45 -12.79
CA ARG A 98 -21.33 1.74 -12.11
C ARG A 98 -20.46 2.68 -12.94
N GLU A 99 -20.89 2.92 -14.18
CA GLU A 99 -20.21 3.85 -15.09
C GLU A 99 -20.22 5.30 -14.58
N ASP A 100 -21.17 5.66 -13.71
CA ASP A 100 -21.25 6.95 -13.02
C ASP A 100 -19.96 7.25 -12.25
N ILE A 101 -19.50 6.26 -11.48
CA ILE A 101 -18.28 6.35 -10.67
C ILE A 101 -17.05 6.44 -11.57
N LEU A 102 -16.99 5.59 -12.62
CA LEU A 102 -15.87 5.58 -13.56
C LEU A 102 -15.73 6.93 -14.26
N LYS A 103 -16.82 7.51 -14.76
CA LYS A 103 -16.79 8.81 -15.45
C LYS A 103 -16.33 9.95 -14.54
N GLU A 104 -16.74 9.95 -13.27
CA GLU A 104 -16.37 11.02 -12.35
C GLU A 104 -14.93 10.87 -11.80
N LEU A 105 -14.52 9.64 -11.45
CA LEU A 105 -13.28 9.40 -10.73
C LEU A 105 -12.08 9.07 -11.61
N LYS A 106 -12.28 8.73 -12.89
CA LYS A 106 -11.19 8.29 -13.79
C LYS A 106 -10.01 9.26 -13.81
N SER A 107 -10.25 10.56 -14.02
CA SER A 107 -9.17 11.56 -14.07
C SER A 107 -8.39 11.64 -12.74
N ARG A 108 -9.10 11.61 -11.61
CA ARG A 108 -8.49 11.66 -10.27
C ARG A 108 -7.68 10.41 -9.97
N ILE A 109 -8.17 9.25 -10.39
CA ILE A 109 -7.48 7.96 -10.23
C ILE A 109 -6.21 7.95 -11.09
N GLU A 110 -6.29 8.39 -12.34
CA GLU A 110 -5.12 8.51 -13.23
C GLU A 110 -4.04 9.43 -12.65
N GLU A 111 -4.44 10.59 -12.12
CA GLU A 111 -3.52 11.51 -11.44
C GLU A 111 -2.85 10.88 -10.20
N ASP A 112 -3.62 10.19 -9.37
CA ASP A 112 -3.10 9.53 -8.16
C ASP A 112 -2.11 8.41 -8.52
N CYS A 113 -2.42 7.62 -9.56
CA CYS A 113 -1.53 6.60 -10.10
C CYS A 113 -0.20 7.19 -10.61
N GLN A 114 -0.25 8.30 -11.36
CA GLN A 114 0.96 8.99 -11.84
C GLN A 114 1.80 9.54 -10.69
N LYS A 115 1.15 10.17 -9.69
CA LYS A 115 1.83 10.67 -8.48
C LYS A 115 2.50 9.54 -7.71
N TYR A 116 1.87 8.37 -7.63
CA TYR A 116 2.45 7.20 -6.99
C TYR A 116 3.71 6.70 -7.71
N LEU A 117 3.66 6.58 -9.04
CA LEU A 117 4.81 6.16 -9.84
C LEU A 117 5.99 7.15 -9.74
N GLY A 118 5.72 8.45 -9.77
CA GLY A 118 6.75 9.47 -9.60
C GLY A 118 7.41 9.40 -8.22
N LYS A 119 6.63 9.17 -7.16
CA LYS A 119 7.16 8.96 -5.81
C LYS A 119 8.01 7.69 -5.70
N GLN A 120 7.59 6.59 -6.33
CA GLN A 120 8.35 5.34 -6.32
C GLN A 120 9.73 5.52 -6.98
N GLN A 121 9.78 6.20 -8.14
CA GLN A 121 11.06 6.48 -8.83
C GLN A 121 11.99 7.36 -7.98
N ASN A 122 11.44 8.41 -7.34
CA ASN A 122 12.22 9.27 -6.46
C ASN A 122 12.71 8.51 -5.21
N GLN A 123 11.88 7.68 -4.60
CA GLN A 123 12.28 6.86 -3.44
C GLN A 123 13.36 5.83 -3.80
N GLU A 124 13.32 5.24 -5.00
CA GLU A 124 14.39 4.38 -5.47
C GLU A 124 15.71 5.14 -5.67
N SER A 125 15.65 6.41 -6.10
CA SER A 125 16.83 7.27 -6.20
C SER A 125 17.35 7.76 -4.83
N GLU A 126 16.49 7.84 -3.82
CA GLU A 126 16.82 8.31 -2.47
C GLU A 126 17.11 7.19 -1.46
N LYS A 127 16.98 5.90 -1.85
CA LYS A 127 17.43 4.79 -1.00
C LYS A 127 18.91 5.02 -0.65
N PRO A 128 19.29 5.06 0.64
CA PRO A 128 20.70 5.17 0.99
C PRO A 128 21.40 3.96 0.38
N LEU A 129 22.29 4.21 -0.58
CA LEU A 129 23.22 3.22 -1.10
C LEU A 129 24.17 2.87 0.05
N GLN A 130 23.71 2.01 0.98
CA GLN A 130 24.57 1.44 1.99
C GLN A 130 25.66 0.68 1.26
N VAL A 131 26.87 1.20 1.38
CA VAL A 131 28.07 0.64 0.76
C VAL A 131 28.18 -0.84 1.15
N ALA A 132 28.36 -1.71 0.16
CA ALA A 132 28.28 -3.17 0.29
C ALA A 132 29.29 -3.81 1.25
N ARG A 133 30.23 -3.05 1.82
CA ARG A 133 31.10 -3.55 2.88
C ARG A 133 31.68 -2.39 3.66
N VAL A 134 31.22 -2.19 4.89
CA VAL A 134 32.08 -1.59 5.89
C VAL A 134 33.04 -2.71 6.27
N GLU A 135 34.22 -2.76 5.66
CA GLU A 135 35.32 -3.51 6.27
C GLU A 135 35.64 -2.77 7.57
N SER A 136 35.05 -3.25 8.67
CA SER A 136 35.47 -2.84 10.00
C SER A 136 36.97 -3.01 10.03
N SER A 137 37.71 -1.91 10.14
CA SER A 137 39.14 -1.95 10.39
C SER A 137 39.34 -2.94 11.54
N VAL A 138 39.94 -4.09 11.24
CA VAL A 138 40.38 -5.03 12.27
C VAL A 138 41.24 -4.19 13.22
N PRO A 139 40.89 -4.03 14.50
CA PRO A 139 41.87 -3.52 15.42
C PRO A 139 42.92 -4.62 15.53
N GLN A 140 44.00 -4.48 14.77
CA GLN A 140 45.23 -5.26 14.96
C GLN A 140 45.85 -4.78 16.26
N THR A 141 45.16 -5.08 17.36
CA THR A 141 45.70 -4.99 18.70
C THR A 141 46.67 -6.14 18.82
N LYS A 142 47.96 -5.79 18.76
CA LYS A 142 49.04 -6.67 19.19
C LYS A 142 48.76 -7.00 20.64
N GLU A 143 48.42 -8.26 20.92
CA GLU A 143 48.43 -8.92 22.23
C GLU A 143 49.19 -8.10 23.28
N LEU A 144 48.45 -7.38 24.13
CA LEU A 144 49.01 -6.62 25.24
C LEU A 144 48.17 -6.87 26.48
N GLY A 145 48.65 -7.83 27.27
CA GLY A 145 48.46 -7.87 28.72
C GLY A 145 47.12 -8.43 29.15
N GLY A 146 47.16 -9.62 29.73
CA GLY A 146 46.00 -10.29 30.32
C GLY A 146 45.19 -9.36 31.23
N ILE A 147 43.88 -9.45 31.07
CA ILE A 147 42.89 -8.87 31.97
C ILE A 147 43.05 -9.65 33.29
N THR A 148 43.77 -9.10 34.26
CA THR A 148 44.03 -9.79 35.53
C THR A 148 42.73 -9.91 36.32
N THR A 149 42.37 -11.14 36.64
CA THR A 149 41.20 -11.63 37.38
C THR A 149 41.26 -11.38 38.90
N LEU A 150 41.78 -10.23 39.35
CA LEU A 150 41.85 -9.91 40.78
C LEU A 150 40.88 -8.78 41.14
N ASP A 151 39.59 -9.04 40.95
CA ASP A 151 38.55 -8.37 41.73
C ASP A 151 38.58 -8.94 43.15
N ASP A 152 38.87 -8.08 44.12
CA ASP A 152 38.95 -8.42 45.55
C ASP A 152 37.52 -8.46 46.14
N PRO A 153 36.97 -9.62 46.50
CA PRO A 153 35.54 -9.75 46.85
C PRO A 153 35.17 -9.17 48.23
N LEU A 154 36.12 -8.60 48.98
CA LEU A 154 35.91 -8.18 50.37
C LEU A 154 36.01 -6.67 50.64
N GLY A 155 36.13 -5.83 49.60
CA GLY A 155 35.80 -4.41 49.69
C GLY A 155 36.37 -3.65 50.89
N LYS A 156 37.68 -3.79 51.17
CA LYS A 156 38.38 -3.01 52.20
C LYS A 156 39.56 -2.27 51.58
N GLY A 157 39.28 -1.12 50.98
CA GLY A 157 40.35 -0.22 50.53
C GLY A 157 41.15 0.34 51.71
N PRO A 158 42.46 0.56 51.58
CA PRO A 158 43.17 1.44 52.48
C PRO A 158 43.46 2.80 51.83
N VAL A 159 43.02 3.81 52.56
CA VAL A 159 43.39 5.23 52.60
C VAL A 159 44.71 5.63 51.88
N LEU A 160 44.54 6.54 50.90
CA LEU A 160 45.32 7.71 50.43
C LEU A 160 46.87 7.68 50.22
N CYS A 161 47.22 8.01 48.95
CA CYS A 161 48.31 8.87 48.42
C CYS A 161 49.79 8.45 48.63
N PRO A 162 50.77 8.86 47.79
CA PRO A 162 50.81 10.01 46.85
C PRO A 162 51.02 9.69 45.36
#